data_AF-A0A1Y4FXB5-F1
#
_entry.id   AF-A0A1Y4FXB5-F1
#
_cell.length_a   1.000
_cell.length_b   1.000
_cell.length_c   1.000
_cell.angle_alpha   90.00
_cell.angle_beta   90.00
_cell.angle_gamma   90.00
#
_symmetry.space_group_name_H-M   'P 1'
#
loop_
_entity.id
_entity.type
_entity.pdbx_description
1 polymer ?
#
loop_
_entity_poly.entity_id
_entity_poly.type
_entity_poly.pdbx_seq_one_letter_code
_entity_poly.pdbx_strand_id
1 'polypeptide(L)' 'MGKYDFIKKGATVYWHDPDGGLSDGEYGIISAPEEIEEDSIILIASDCSEAEVFPTELSCC' A
#
# COMPACT_ATOMS: atom_id res chain seq x y z
N MET A 1 -12.56 -13.18 4.91
CA MET A 1 -11.46 -12.21 4.81
C MET A 1 -12.04 -10.82 4.83
N GLY A 2 -11.47 -9.94 5.64
CA GLY A 2 -11.71 -8.50 5.55
C GLY A 2 -11.15 -7.93 4.24
N LYS A 3 -11.69 -6.78 3.83
CA LYS A 3 -11.35 -6.10 2.57
C LYS A 3 -9.83 -5.86 2.43
N TYR A 4 -9.15 -5.60 3.53
CA TYR A 4 -7.74 -5.21 3.58
C TYR A 4 -6.83 -6.25 4.26
N ASP A 5 -7.25 -7.52 4.37
CA ASP A 5 -6.45 -8.57 5.05
C ASP A 5 -5.05 -8.82 4.44
N PHE A 6 -4.83 -8.32 3.21
CA PHE A 6 -3.55 -8.38 2.49
C PHE A 6 -2.58 -7.26 2.91
N ILE A 7 -3.07 -6.20 3.55
CA ILE A 7 -2.26 -5.07 4.01
C ILE A 7 -1.61 -5.43 5.34
N LYS A 8 -0.39 -5.96 5.28
CA LYS A 8 0.40 -6.38 6.45
C LYS A 8 1.86 -5.99 6.25
N LYS A 9 2.51 -5.53 7.32
CA LYS A 9 3.93 -5.20 7.30
C LYS A 9 4.75 -6.37 6.75
N GLY A 10 5.60 -6.08 5.76
CA GLY A 10 6.44 -7.05 5.06
C GLY A 10 5.75 -7.77 3.88
N ALA A 11 4.46 -7.53 3.63
CA ALA A 11 3.81 -8.00 2.41
C ALA A 11 4.13 -7.10 1.22
N THR A 12 4.15 -7.68 0.03
CA THR A 12 4.23 -6.95 -1.24
C THR A 12 2.83 -6.66 -1.75
N VAL A 13 2.60 -5.44 -2.22
CA VAL A 13 1.34 -4.97 -2.80
C VAL A 13 1.62 -4.19 -4.08
N TYR A 14 0.60 -4.10 -4.94
CA TYR A 14 0.63 -3.20 -6.07
C TYR A 14 -0.01 -1.87 -5.67
N TRP A 15 0.73 -0.76 -5.82
CA TRP A 15 0.20 0.58 -5.65
C TRP A 15 -0.25 1.15 -6.99
N HIS A 16 -1.49 1.63 -7.02
CA HIS A 16 -2.07 2.39 -8.12
C HIS A 16 -1.92 3.87 -7.82
N ASP A 17 -0.83 4.47 -8.34
CA ASP A 17 -0.57 5.90 -8.21
C ASP A 17 -1.77 6.71 -8.77
N PRO A 18 -2.49 7.49 -7.94
CA PRO A 18 -3.67 8.23 -8.36
C PRO A 18 -3.35 9.33 -9.39
N ASP A 19 -2.09 9.79 -9.44
CA ASP A 19 -1.66 10.79 -10.42
C ASP A 19 -1.49 10.17 -11.82
N GLY A 20 -1.65 8.85 -11.97
CA GLY A 20 -1.46 8.14 -13.24
C GLY A 20 -0.04 8.27 -13.78
N GLY A 21 0.91 8.53 -12.87
CA GLY A 21 2.31 8.74 -13.15
C GLY A 21 3.08 7.43 -13.39
N LEU A 22 4.40 7.53 -13.34
CA LEU A 22 5.31 6.39 -13.50
C LEU A 22 5.58 5.64 -12.18
N SER A 23 4.90 6.02 -11.10
CA SER A 23 5.16 5.50 -9.75
C SER A 23 4.32 4.28 -9.41
N ASP A 24 3.38 3.88 -10.28
CA ASP A 24 2.62 2.66 -10.12
C ASP A 24 3.55 1.44 -10.14
N GLY A 25 3.23 0.43 -9.33
CA GLY A 25 4.06 -0.76 -9.28
C GLY A 25 4.04 -1.50 -7.95
N GLU A 26 4.98 -2.42 -7.80
CA GLU A 26 5.11 -3.25 -6.61
C GLU A 26 5.92 -2.54 -5.52
N TYR A 27 5.36 -2.54 -4.31
CA TYR A 27 5.99 -2.00 -3.12
C TYR A 27 5.81 -2.95 -1.95
N GLY A 28 6.77 -2.91 -1.02
CA GLY A 28 6.64 -3.56 0.28
C GLY A 28 5.93 -2.66 1.28
N ILE A 29 5.06 -3.22 2.10
CA ILE A 29 4.44 -2.50 3.21
C ILE A 29 5.44 -2.37 4.36
N ILE A 30 5.80 -1.14 4.70
CA ILE A 30 6.72 -0.80 5.79
C ILE A 30 5.96 -0.62 7.10
N SER A 31 4.79 0.01 7.04
CA SER A 31 3.95 0.28 8.22
C SER A 31 2.47 0.33 7.85
N ALA A 32 1.63 -0.21 8.72
CA ALA A 32 0.18 -0.15 8.64
C ALA A 32 -0.41 -0.16 10.06
N PRO A 33 -1.57 0.47 10.30
CA PRO A 33 -2.27 0.37 11.57
C PRO A 33 -2.79 -1.06 11.81
N GLU A 34 -3.17 -1.35 13.07
CA GLU A 34 -3.69 -2.67 13.45
C GLU A 34 -5.09 -2.93 12.85
N GLU A 35 -5.94 -1.90 12.85
CA GLU A 35 -7.24 -1.88 12.19
C GLU A 35 -7.15 -1.00 10.94
N ILE A 36 -7.49 -1.56 9.77
CA ILE A 36 -7.44 -0.84 8.49
C ILE A 36 -8.82 -0.31 8.12
N GLU A 37 -8.91 1.02 8.05
CA GLU A 37 -10.07 1.78 7.55
C GLU A 37 -9.72 2.43 6.21
N GLU A 38 -10.71 3.02 5.51
CA GLU A 38 -10.48 3.58 4.16
C GLU A 38 -9.56 4.80 4.16
N ASP A 39 -9.50 5.55 5.25
CA ASP A 39 -8.65 6.72 5.46
C ASP A 39 -7.37 6.42 6.25
N SER A 40 -7.09 5.13 6.50
CA SER A 40 -5.82 4.72 7.10
C SER A 40 -4.65 5.11 6.21
N ILE A 41 -3.51 5.44 6.81
CA ILE A 41 -2.29 5.76 6.09
C ILE A 41 -1.34 4.56 6.14
N ILE A 42 -0.97 4.06 4.96
CA ILE A 42 -0.05 2.93 4.80
C ILE A 42 1.26 3.47 4.25
N LEU A 43 2.37 3.14 4.89
CA LEU A 43 3.70 3.45 4.36
C LEU A 43 4.18 2.27 3.51
N ILE A 44 4.40 2.54 2.22
CA ILE A 44 4.95 1.58 1.26
C ILE A 44 6.34 2.02 0.81
N ALA A 45 7.21 1.08 0.49
CA ALA A 45 8.53 1.38 -0.06
C ALA A 45 9.01 0.32 -1.05
N SER A 46 9.79 0.79 -2.02
CA SER A 46 10.64 -0.01 -2.90
C SER A 46 12.10 0.30 -2.58
N ASP A 47 13.04 -0.29 -3.33
CA ASP A 47 14.47 -0.03 -3.15
C ASP A 47 14.86 1.44 -3.43
N CYS A 48 14.02 2.17 -4.17
CA CYS A 48 14.35 3.51 -4.69
C CYS A 48 13.42 4.63 -4.18
N SER A 49 12.25 4.31 -3.63
CA SER A 49 11.23 5.30 -3.26
C SER A 49 10.31 4.78 -2.15
N GLU A 50 9.70 5.70 -1.40
CA GLU A 50 8.65 5.41 -0.44
C GLU A 50 7.47 6.39 -0.60
N ALA A 51 6.28 5.98 -0.19
CA ALA A 51 5.08 6.78 -0.26
C ALA A 51 4.09 6.44 0.87
N GLU A 52 3.36 7.45 1.33
CA GLU A 52 2.19 7.29 2.19
C GLU A 52 0.94 7.23 1.31
N VAL A 53 0.15 6.16 1.43
CA VAL A 53 -0.96 5.86 0.52
C VAL A 53 -2.19 5.37 1.28
N PHE A 54 -3.35 5.44 0.61
CA PHE A 54 -4.60 4.89 1.13
C PHE A 54 -4.76 3.40 0.77
N PRO A 55 -5.43 2.60 1.62
CA PRO A 55 -5.74 1.20 1.35
C PRO A 55 -6.51 0.97 0.04
N THR A 56 -7.30 1.95 -0.38
CA THR A 56 -8.08 1.90 -1.63
C THR A 56 -7.22 1.98 -2.88
N GLU A 57 -5.97 2.45 -2.75
CA GLU A 57 -4.99 2.57 -3.83
C GLU A 57 -4.13 1.30 -3.96
N LEU A 58 -4.34 0.32 -3.08
CA LEU A 58 -3.54 -0.91 -3.02
C LEU A 58 -4.33 -2.11 -3.53
N SER A 59 -3.61 -3.05 -4.16
CA SER A 59 -4.14 -4.36 -4.54
C SER A 59 -3.20 -5.48 -4.11
N CYS A 60 -3.75 -6.65 -3.81
CA CYS A 60 -2.93 -7.84 -3.61
C CYS A 60 -2.30 -8.27 -4.95
N CYS A 61 -1.00 -8.55 -4.94
CA CYS A 61 -0.29 -9.18 -6.05
C CYS A 61 -0.72 -10.65 -6.22
#